data_AF-A0A3G8QYC4-F1
#
_entry.id   AF-A0A3G8QYC4-F1
#
_cell.length_a   1.000
_cell.length_b   1.000
_cell.length_c   1.000
_cell.angle_alpha   90.00
_cell.angle_beta   90.00
_cell.angle_gamma   90.00
#
_symmetry.space_group_name_H-M   'P 1'
#
loop_
_entity.id
_entity.type
_entity.pdbx_description
1 polymer ?
#
loop_
_entity_poly.entity_id
_entity_poly.type
_entity_poly.pdbx_seq_one_letter_code
_entity_poly.pdbx_strand_id
1 'polypeptide(L)'
;MLSEEGRNRMFNYFVNGQSLSAGFAADTYLSFLTAGDLTEWYRRLADRVGFVVVRTVAAYESDGGIVSGVPRNYRLLHHALGSATGGFDGTAHFRVVYASPDRYVTVFELVAGATIVGRGAPRERVAVETTVPVANVPERIEFRRVVETGANGRFDVTVPHPGRYRIGDRTVRVTETDVRAGATVRIDGS
;
A
#
# COMPACT_ATOMS: atom_id res chain seq x y z
N MET A 1 -5.88 -10.23 11.03
CA MET A 1 -6.68 -11.19 10.22
C MET A 1 -7.96 -10.47 9.85
N LEU A 2 -8.34 -10.44 8.56
CA LEU A 2 -9.64 -9.91 8.16
C LEU A 2 -10.72 -10.86 8.68
N SER A 3 -11.63 -10.36 9.53
CA SER A 3 -12.79 -11.10 10.01
C SER A 3 -13.70 -11.48 8.84
N GLU A 4 -14.54 -12.50 9.00
CA GLU A 4 -15.52 -12.92 7.98
C GLU A 4 -16.40 -11.76 7.50
N GLU A 5 -16.74 -10.82 8.38
CA GLU A 5 -17.46 -9.60 8.03
C GLU A 5 -16.71 -8.68 7.04
N GLY A 6 -15.39 -8.62 7.12
CA GLY A 6 -14.57 -7.83 6.20
C GLY A 6 -14.56 -8.41 4.78
N ARG A 7 -14.56 -9.74 4.68
CA ARG A 7 -14.72 -10.45 3.40
C ARG A 7 -16.12 -10.29 2.86
N ASN A 8 -17.15 -10.39 3.71
CA ASN A 8 -18.54 -10.15 3.30
C ASN A 8 -18.78 -8.70 2.85
N ARG A 9 -18.20 -7.70 3.52
CA ARG A 9 -18.29 -6.30 3.07
C ARG A 9 -17.54 -6.06 1.77
N MET A 10 -16.38 -6.68 1.59
CA MET A 10 -15.63 -6.61 0.33
C MET A 10 -16.43 -7.25 -0.82
N PHE A 11 -16.93 -8.47 -0.65
CA PHE A 11 -17.80 -9.13 -1.64
C PHE A 11 -19.07 -8.31 -1.91
N ASN A 12 -19.74 -7.81 -0.86
CA ASN A 12 -20.90 -6.93 -1.02
C ASN A 12 -20.55 -5.61 -1.74
N TYR A 13 -19.36 -5.06 -1.57
CA TYR A 13 -18.92 -3.85 -2.27
C TYR A 13 -18.66 -4.11 -3.77
N PHE A 14 -18.11 -5.29 -4.11
CA PHE A 14 -17.96 -5.74 -5.50
C PHE A 14 -19.32 -6.01 -6.16
N VAL A 15 -20.27 -6.60 -5.42
CA VAL A 15 -21.62 -6.92 -5.92
C VAL A 15 -22.54 -5.70 -5.96
N ASN A 16 -22.41 -4.75 -5.02
CA ASN A 16 -23.25 -3.54 -4.92
C ASN A 16 -22.69 -2.33 -5.71
N GLY A 17 -21.67 -2.52 -6.54
CA GLY A 17 -21.30 -1.53 -7.57
C GLY A 17 -20.64 -0.23 -7.07
N GLN A 18 -20.20 -0.13 -5.81
CA GLN A 18 -19.50 1.07 -5.31
C GLN A 18 -17.98 1.07 -5.59
N SER A 19 -17.47 0.08 -6.32
CA SER A 19 -16.08 0.10 -6.79
C SER A 19 -15.83 1.26 -7.75
N LEU A 20 -14.66 1.89 -7.65
CA LEU A 20 -14.15 2.84 -8.63
C LEU A 20 -14.04 2.28 -10.07
N SER A 21 -14.41 1.01 -10.34
CA SER A 21 -14.54 0.54 -11.72
C SER A 21 -15.94 0.78 -12.33
N ALA A 22 -16.95 1.17 -11.55
CA ALA A 22 -18.30 1.42 -12.07
C ALA A 22 -18.62 2.92 -12.31
N GLY A 23 -17.89 3.85 -11.70
CA GLY A 23 -18.19 5.30 -11.77
C GLY A 23 -17.02 6.23 -12.08
N PHE A 24 -15.81 5.71 -12.34
CA PHE A 24 -14.64 6.55 -12.64
C PHE A 24 -14.51 6.71 -14.16
N ALA A 25 -14.53 7.94 -14.65
CA ALA A 25 -14.26 8.22 -16.06
C ALA A 25 -12.89 7.62 -16.44
N ALA A 26 -12.81 6.96 -17.60
CA ALA A 26 -11.60 6.27 -18.05
C ALA A 26 -10.33 7.14 -17.96
N ASP A 27 -10.47 8.44 -18.25
CA ASP A 27 -9.40 9.43 -18.18
C ASP A 27 -8.86 9.64 -16.75
N THR A 28 -9.74 9.60 -15.75
CA THR A 28 -9.33 9.75 -14.34
C THR A 28 -8.63 8.49 -13.85
N TYR A 29 -9.06 7.31 -14.29
CA TYR A 29 -8.41 6.04 -13.97
C TYR A 29 -7.00 5.98 -14.58
N LEU A 30 -6.86 6.36 -15.85
CA LEU A 30 -5.55 6.43 -16.49
C LEU A 30 -4.63 7.43 -15.78
N SER A 31 -5.16 8.61 -15.43
CA SER A 31 -4.42 9.62 -14.67
C SER A 31 -3.98 9.11 -13.28
N PHE A 32 -4.81 8.30 -12.62
CA PHE A 32 -4.46 7.67 -11.35
C PHE A 32 -3.29 6.70 -11.50
N LEU A 33 -3.29 5.87 -12.55
CA LEU A 33 -2.22 4.91 -12.79
C LEU A 33 -0.90 5.59 -13.20
N THR A 34 -0.97 6.71 -13.93
CA THR A 34 0.19 7.42 -14.50
C THR A 34 0.78 8.51 -13.62
N ALA A 35 0.02 9.06 -12.68
CA ALA A 35 0.50 10.12 -11.80
C ALA A 35 1.71 9.70 -10.95
N GLY A 36 2.58 10.68 -10.64
CA GLY A 36 3.77 10.44 -9.82
C GLY A 36 3.51 10.28 -8.32
N ASP A 37 2.43 10.85 -7.78
CA ASP A 37 2.21 10.91 -6.33
C ASP A 37 0.90 10.25 -5.88
N LEU A 38 1.02 9.12 -5.19
CA LEU A 38 -0.12 8.42 -4.57
C LEU A 38 -0.66 9.17 -3.35
N THR A 39 0.13 10.03 -2.70
CA THR A 39 -0.27 10.83 -1.54
C THR A 39 -1.31 11.87 -1.93
N GLU A 40 -1.12 12.55 -3.06
CA GLU A 40 -2.13 13.45 -3.62
C GLU A 40 -3.42 12.72 -3.96
N TRP A 41 -3.33 11.53 -4.56
CA TRP A 41 -4.50 10.71 -4.84
C TRP A 41 -5.22 10.25 -3.58
N TYR A 42 -4.49 9.86 -2.53
CA TYR A 42 -5.07 9.57 -1.24
C TYR A 42 -5.88 10.78 -0.72
N ARG A 43 -5.30 11.99 -0.70
CA ARG A 43 -6.02 13.20 -0.24
C ARG A 43 -7.29 13.49 -1.04
N ARG A 44 -7.27 13.23 -2.35
CA ARG A 44 -8.45 13.42 -3.23
C ARG A 44 -9.55 12.38 -2.99
N LEU A 45 -9.17 11.16 -2.58
CA LEU A 45 -10.06 10.00 -2.55
C LEU A 45 -10.52 9.60 -1.15
N ALA A 46 -9.73 9.86 -0.10
CA ALA A 46 -9.94 9.32 1.25
C ALA A 46 -11.32 9.65 1.85
N ASP A 47 -11.84 10.84 1.59
CA ASP A 47 -13.16 11.26 2.10
C ASP A 47 -14.33 10.86 1.17
N ARG A 48 -14.01 10.28 0.01
CA ARG A 48 -15.00 9.96 -1.04
C ARG A 48 -15.23 8.46 -1.19
N VAL A 49 -14.18 7.68 -1.02
CA VAL A 49 -14.20 6.23 -1.25
C VAL A 49 -13.39 5.50 -0.19
N GLY A 50 -13.87 4.34 0.24
CA GLY A 50 -13.12 3.47 1.14
C GLY A 50 -12.09 2.61 0.43
N PHE A 51 -12.26 2.37 -0.89
CA PHE A 51 -11.44 1.43 -1.64
C PHE A 51 -11.14 1.88 -3.08
N VAL A 52 -9.96 1.50 -3.57
CA VAL A 52 -9.56 1.57 -4.98
C VAL A 52 -9.35 0.16 -5.52
N VAL A 53 -9.83 -0.07 -6.74
CA VAL A 53 -9.64 -1.32 -7.48
C VAL A 53 -8.69 -1.05 -8.64
N VAL A 54 -7.65 -1.86 -8.75
CA VAL A 54 -6.69 -1.80 -9.86
C VAL A 54 -6.78 -3.09 -10.65
N ARG A 55 -7.13 -2.96 -11.92
CA ARG A 55 -7.22 -4.08 -12.87
C ARG A 55 -5.95 -4.16 -13.70
N THR A 56 -5.63 -5.37 -14.15
CA THR A 56 -4.57 -5.58 -15.13
C THR A 56 -4.85 -4.75 -16.38
N VAL A 57 -3.80 -4.11 -16.89
CA VAL A 57 -3.84 -3.38 -18.15
C VAL A 57 -2.98 -4.16 -19.13
N ALA A 58 -3.61 -4.77 -20.14
CA ALA A 58 -2.92 -5.67 -21.07
C ALA A 58 -1.70 -5.01 -21.76
N ALA A 59 -1.76 -3.70 -22.03
CA ALA A 59 -0.66 -2.95 -22.62
C ALA A 59 0.58 -2.81 -21.69
N TYR A 60 0.46 -3.13 -20.40
CA TYR A 60 1.53 -3.03 -19.40
C TYR A 60 2.13 -4.39 -19.05
N GLU A 61 1.54 -5.47 -19.53
CA GLU A 61 2.00 -6.85 -19.27
C GLU A 61 2.56 -7.48 -20.55
N SER A 62 3.51 -8.39 -20.37
CA SER A 62 4.09 -9.21 -21.44
C SER A 62 4.37 -10.62 -20.91
N ASP A 63 4.58 -11.58 -21.79
CA ASP A 63 4.92 -12.96 -21.42
C ASP A 63 6.20 -13.05 -20.55
N GLY A 64 7.07 -12.02 -20.61
CA GLY A 64 8.28 -11.88 -19.79
C GLY A 64 8.13 -11.06 -18.51
N GLY A 65 6.91 -10.67 -18.14
CA GLY A 65 6.61 -9.81 -16.99
C GLY A 65 6.18 -8.39 -17.38
N ILE A 66 6.47 -7.39 -16.54
CA ILE A 66 6.02 -6.01 -16.77
C ILE A 66 6.80 -5.35 -17.91
N VAL A 67 6.10 -4.66 -18.80
CA VAL A 67 6.71 -3.86 -19.89
C VAL A 67 7.58 -2.72 -19.33
N SER A 68 8.65 -2.34 -20.04
CA SER A 68 9.45 -1.16 -19.69
C SER A 68 8.60 0.11 -19.80
N GLY A 69 8.83 1.08 -18.89
CA GLY A 69 8.08 2.34 -18.88
C GLY A 69 6.66 2.25 -18.30
N VAL A 70 6.28 1.12 -17.70
CA VAL A 70 4.98 0.99 -17.05
C VAL A 70 4.78 2.03 -15.95
N PRO A 71 3.59 2.65 -15.88
CA PRO A 71 3.30 3.69 -14.91
C PRO A 71 3.64 3.34 -13.46
N ARG A 72 4.19 4.31 -12.73
CA ARG A 72 4.64 4.12 -11.33
C ARG A 72 3.54 3.55 -10.44
N ASN A 73 2.33 4.13 -10.47
CA ASN A 73 1.27 3.72 -9.54
C ASN A 73 0.71 2.36 -9.91
N TYR A 74 0.64 2.03 -11.21
CA TYR A 74 0.32 0.66 -11.63
C TYR A 74 1.35 -0.33 -11.11
N ARG A 75 2.65 -0.05 -11.25
CA ARG A 75 3.71 -0.94 -10.74
C ARG A 75 3.61 -1.11 -9.23
N LEU A 76 3.40 -0.03 -8.47
CA LEU A 76 3.29 -0.07 -7.02
C LEU A 76 2.04 -0.84 -6.56
N LEU A 77 0.85 -0.53 -7.11
CA LEU A 77 -0.41 -1.08 -6.62
C LEU A 77 -0.77 -2.43 -7.25
N HIS A 78 -0.50 -2.63 -8.53
CA HIS A 78 -0.88 -3.88 -9.19
C HIS A 78 0.18 -4.95 -9.02
N HIS A 79 1.44 -4.64 -9.34
CA HIS A 79 2.52 -5.63 -9.31
C HIS A 79 3.14 -5.81 -7.93
N ALA A 80 3.46 -4.72 -7.23
CA ALA A 80 4.12 -4.77 -5.92
C ALA A 80 3.17 -4.80 -4.73
N LEU A 81 1.85 -4.80 -4.95
CA LEU A 81 0.83 -4.86 -3.90
C LEU A 81 1.00 -3.78 -2.81
N GLY A 82 1.45 -2.60 -3.21
CA GLY A 82 1.74 -1.46 -2.34
C GLY A 82 3.14 -1.46 -1.72
N SER A 83 3.91 -2.53 -1.89
CA SER A 83 5.28 -2.69 -1.38
C SER A 83 6.30 -1.90 -2.20
N ALA A 84 7.44 -1.58 -1.60
CA ALA A 84 8.57 -0.96 -2.27
C ALA A 84 9.13 -1.87 -3.37
N THR A 85 9.40 -1.31 -4.55
CA THR A 85 9.92 -2.05 -5.71
C THR A 85 10.63 -1.10 -6.68
N GLY A 86 11.66 -1.58 -7.38
CA GLY A 86 12.26 -0.86 -8.52
C GLY A 86 12.63 0.60 -8.25
N GLY A 87 13.14 0.90 -7.05
CA GLY A 87 13.51 2.26 -6.62
C GLY A 87 12.37 3.08 -5.99
N PHE A 88 11.14 2.59 -6.03
CA PHE A 88 9.99 3.24 -5.39
C PHE A 88 9.80 2.80 -3.94
N ASP A 89 9.43 3.73 -3.08
CA ASP A 89 9.43 3.58 -1.62
C ASP A 89 8.24 2.81 -1.04
N GLY A 90 7.35 2.25 -1.87
CA GLY A 90 6.08 1.66 -1.45
C GLY A 90 5.02 2.71 -1.12
N THR A 91 3.85 2.28 -0.67
CA THR A 91 2.67 3.14 -0.50
C THR A 91 2.36 3.41 0.97
N ALA A 92 2.03 4.67 1.30
CA ALA A 92 1.75 5.07 2.68
C ALA A 92 0.31 4.76 3.12
N HIS A 93 -0.66 4.92 2.21
CA HIS A 93 -2.09 4.97 2.54
C HIS A 93 -2.94 3.92 1.81
N PHE A 94 -2.33 3.15 0.91
CA PHE A 94 -3.03 2.15 0.11
C PHE A 94 -2.74 0.78 0.71
N ARG A 95 -3.68 0.28 1.51
CA ARG A 95 -3.58 -1.03 2.16
C ARG A 95 -4.12 -2.10 1.22
N VAL A 96 -3.27 -2.99 0.69
CA VAL A 96 -3.78 -4.14 -0.06
C VAL A 96 -4.61 -5.04 0.87
N VAL A 97 -5.84 -5.36 0.45
CA VAL A 97 -6.75 -6.24 1.20
C VAL A 97 -7.12 -7.48 0.41
N TYR A 98 -6.97 -7.44 -0.91
CA TYR A 98 -7.30 -8.54 -1.81
C TYR A 98 -6.45 -8.49 -3.08
N ALA A 99 -6.10 -9.67 -3.59
CA ALA A 99 -5.64 -9.88 -4.95
C ALA A 99 -6.31 -11.14 -5.51
N SER A 100 -6.78 -11.10 -6.76
CA SER A 100 -7.28 -12.31 -7.40
C SER A 100 -6.13 -13.32 -7.64
N PRO A 101 -6.41 -14.63 -7.75
CA PRO A 101 -5.37 -15.65 -7.92
C PRO A 101 -4.46 -15.42 -9.13
N ASP A 102 -5.06 -14.96 -10.23
CA ASP A 102 -4.39 -14.58 -11.48
C ASP A 102 -3.86 -13.14 -11.48
N ARG A 103 -4.02 -12.42 -10.36
CA ARG A 103 -3.74 -10.99 -10.20
C ARG A 103 -4.45 -10.07 -11.19
N TYR A 104 -5.49 -10.53 -11.88
CA TYR A 104 -6.32 -9.68 -12.73
C TYR A 104 -6.89 -8.44 -12.01
N VAL A 105 -7.15 -8.57 -10.71
CA VAL A 105 -7.68 -7.50 -9.85
C VAL A 105 -6.94 -7.44 -8.52
N THR A 106 -6.51 -6.24 -8.13
CA THR A 106 -6.04 -5.93 -6.77
C THR A 106 -6.90 -4.84 -6.14
N VAL A 107 -7.07 -4.91 -4.82
CA VAL A 107 -7.96 -4.00 -4.08
C VAL A 107 -7.23 -3.42 -2.90
N PHE A 108 -7.35 -2.10 -2.78
CA PHE A 108 -6.71 -1.30 -1.75
C PHE A 108 -7.75 -0.58 -0.93
N GLU A 109 -7.71 -0.77 0.38
CA GLU A 109 -8.39 0.11 1.33
C GLU A 109 -7.56 1.39 1.49
N LEU A 110 -8.23 2.53 1.52
CA LEU A 110 -7.59 3.81 1.82
C LEU A 110 -7.58 4.01 3.33
N VAL A 111 -6.39 4.14 3.90
CA VAL A 111 -6.20 4.29 5.35
C VAL A 111 -5.34 5.50 5.66
N ALA A 112 -5.56 6.11 6.83
CA ALA A 112 -4.69 7.16 7.34
C ALA A 112 -3.23 6.69 7.43
N GLY A 113 -3.02 5.45 7.87
CA GLY A 113 -1.70 4.84 8.00
C GLY A 113 -0.99 5.30 9.27
N ALA A 114 -0.30 4.40 9.96
CA ALA A 114 0.44 4.73 11.16
C ALA A 114 1.82 5.30 10.78
N THR A 115 2.28 6.34 11.46
CA THR A 115 3.62 6.91 11.23
C THR A 115 4.61 6.35 12.23
N ILE A 116 5.56 5.55 11.75
CA ILE A 116 6.67 5.05 12.55
C ILE A 116 7.78 6.10 12.57
N VAL A 117 8.25 6.46 13.76
CA VAL A 117 9.33 7.43 13.97
C VAL A 117 10.53 6.73 14.57
N GLY A 118 11.71 6.99 14.01
CA GLY A 118 12.95 6.38 14.45
C GLY A 118 14.20 7.18 14.09
N ARG A 119 15.34 6.56 14.37
CA ARG A 119 16.68 7.06 14.05
C ARG A 119 17.51 6.01 13.33
N GLY A 120 18.34 6.45 12.38
CA GLY A 120 19.38 5.71 11.68
C GLY A 120 20.61 6.59 11.46
N ALA A 121 21.56 6.13 10.64
CA ALA A 121 22.69 6.96 10.24
C ALA A 121 22.21 8.12 9.34
N PRO A 122 22.83 9.31 9.36
CA PRO A 122 22.43 10.41 8.49
C PRO A 122 22.43 10.05 7.01
N ARG A 123 21.36 10.40 6.28
CA ARG A 123 21.17 10.12 4.83
C ARG A 123 21.20 8.62 4.47
N GLU A 124 20.89 7.77 5.42
CA GLU A 124 20.69 6.34 5.21
C GLU A 124 19.28 6.05 4.67
N ARG A 125 19.19 5.12 3.70
CA ARG A 125 17.91 4.52 3.29
C ARG A 125 17.54 3.39 4.25
N VAL A 126 16.49 3.61 5.02
CA VAL A 126 15.97 2.65 6.00
C VAL A 126 14.79 1.89 5.40
N ALA A 127 14.86 0.56 5.45
CA ALA A 127 13.75 -0.32 5.10
C ALA A 127 12.92 -0.67 6.34
N VAL A 128 11.61 -0.62 6.20
CA VAL A 128 10.62 -0.95 7.23
C VAL A 128 9.70 -2.02 6.67
N GLU A 129 9.75 -3.22 7.26
CA GLU A 129 9.19 -4.44 6.66
C GLU A 129 8.24 -5.17 7.59
N THR A 130 7.19 -5.77 7.03
CA THR A 130 6.31 -6.69 7.77
C THR A 130 5.71 -7.72 6.81
N THR A 131 5.13 -8.81 7.34
CA THR A 131 4.41 -9.81 6.54
C THR A 131 2.90 -9.77 6.78
N VAL A 132 2.15 -9.53 5.72
CA VAL A 132 0.71 -9.25 5.79
C VAL A 132 -0.09 -10.34 5.08
N PRO A 133 -1.21 -10.79 5.67
CA PRO A 133 -2.16 -11.62 4.95
C PRO A 133 -2.92 -10.77 3.93
N VAL A 134 -3.17 -11.32 2.74
CA VAL A 134 -4.02 -10.71 1.69
C VAL A 134 -5.09 -11.71 1.30
N ALA A 135 -6.35 -11.28 1.19
CA ALA A 135 -7.43 -12.19 0.80
C ALA A 135 -7.18 -12.75 -0.61
N ASN A 136 -7.48 -14.05 -0.79
CA ASN A 136 -7.21 -14.84 -2.00
C ASN A 136 -5.72 -15.00 -2.38
N VAL A 137 -4.82 -14.59 -1.49
CA VAL A 137 -3.41 -14.99 -1.52
C VAL A 137 -3.18 -15.99 -0.38
N PRO A 138 -2.85 -17.25 -0.67
CA PRO A 138 -2.68 -18.27 0.38
C PRO A 138 -1.49 -17.95 1.30
N GLU A 139 -0.46 -17.32 0.74
CA GLU A 139 0.75 -16.94 1.46
C GLU A 139 0.66 -15.52 2.03
N ARG A 140 1.46 -15.24 3.06
CA ARG A 140 1.65 -13.87 3.55
C ARG A 140 2.66 -13.19 2.63
N ILE A 141 2.38 -11.97 2.22
CA ILE A 141 3.30 -11.20 1.38
C ILE A 141 4.22 -10.35 2.25
N GLU A 142 5.46 -10.16 1.80
CA GLU A 142 6.36 -9.17 2.37
C GLU A 142 5.95 -7.77 1.89
N PHE A 143 5.58 -6.92 2.84
CA PHE A 143 5.36 -5.50 2.61
C PHE A 143 6.57 -4.72 3.12
N ARG A 144 7.14 -3.87 2.26
CA ARG A 144 8.29 -3.03 2.54
C ARG A 144 7.96 -1.58 2.23
N ARG A 145 8.35 -0.67 3.13
CA ARG A 145 8.50 0.77 2.86
C ARG A 145 9.97 1.13 2.97
N VAL A 146 10.42 2.06 2.15
CA VAL A 146 11.77 2.61 2.24
C VAL A 146 11.66 4.11 2.48
N VAL A 147 12.52 4.65 3.35
CA VAL A 147 12.57 6.08 3.65
C VAL A 147 14.03 6.49 3.82
N GLU A 148 14.38 7.71 3.41
CA GLU A 148 15.69 8.29 3.71
C GLU A 148 15.63 9.06 5.03
N THR A 149 16.63 8.84 5.87
CA THR A 149 16.84 9.61 7.11
C THR A 149 17.36 11.01 6.81
N GLY A 150 16.95 11.98 7.63
CA GLY A 150 17.49 13.34 7.56
C GLY A 150 18.96 13.42 7.97
N ALA A 151 19.56 14.61 7.83
CA ALA A 151 20.94 14.89 8.22
C ALA A 151 21.22 14.67 9.73
N ASN A 152 20.17 14.68 10.56
CA ASN A 152 20.24 14.38 12.00
C ASN A 152 19.94 12.90 12.33
N GLY A 153 19.84 12.04 11.30
CA GLY A 153 19.52 10.63 11.41
C GLY A 153 18.06 10.31 11.71
N ARG A 154 17.16 11.30 11.83
CA ARG A 154 15.73 11.05 12.11
C ARG A 154 14.97 10.66 10.85
N PHE A 155 14.02 9.73 10.96
CA PHE A 155 13.06 9.43 9.90
C PHE A 155 11.63 9.31 10.44
N ASP A 156 10.67 9.57 9.56
CA ASP A 156 9.24 9.30 9.76
C ASP A 156 8.74 8.52 8.54
N VAL A 157 8.07 7.39 8.74
CA VAL A 157 7.53 6.58 7.65
C VAL A 157 6.11 6.13 7.97
N THR A 158 5.17 6.54 7.12
CA THR A 158 3.78 6.09 7.20
C THR A 158 3.64 4.72 6.55
N VAL A 159 2.99 3.81 7.27
CA VAL A 159 2.74 2.42 6.86
C VAL A 159 1.22 2.11 6.89
N PRO A 160 0.68 1.45 5.85
CA PRO A 160 -0.76 1.21 5.75
C PRO A 160 -1.22 -0.09 6.43
N HIS A 161 -0.30 -0.97 6.84
CA HIS A 161 -0.66 -2.26 7.42
C HIS A 161 -0.42 -2.30 8.93
N PRO A 162 -1.29 -2.95 9.71
CA PRO A 162 -0.94 -3.36 11.06
C PRO A 162 0.06 -4.53 11.01
N GLY A 163 0.90 -4.65 12.02
CA GLY A 163 1.86 -5.74 12.09
C GLY A 163 3.01 -5.46 13.04
N ARG A 164 3.89 -6.45 13.17
CA ARG A 164 5.22 -6.22 13.75
C ARG A 164 6.14 -5.86 12.60
N TYR A 165 6.67 -4.65 12.62
CA TYR A 165 7.61 -4.15 11.63
C TYR A 165 9.04 -4.40 12.07
N ARG A 166 9.90 -4.81 11.14
CA ARG A 166 11.34 -4.96 11.30
C ARG A 166 12.06 -3.77 10.67
N ILE A 167 13.04 -3.23 11.38
CA ILE A 167 13.80 -2.03 11.02
C ILE A 167 15.26 -2.28 11.44
N GLY A 168 16.05 -2.84 10.52
CA GLY A 168 17.34 -3.45 10.88
C GLY A 168 17.13 -4.57 11.91
N ASP A 169 17.80 -4.48 13.06
CA ASP A 169 17.68 -5.43 14.17
C ASP A 169 16.57 -5.08 15.17
N ARG A 170 15.90 -3.94 14.97
CA ARG A 170 14.82 -3.48 15.85
C ARG A 170 13.47 -3.90 15.31
N THR A 171 12.49 -3.99 16.21
CA THR A 171 11.10 -4.22 15.83
C THR A 171 10.16 -3.26 16.55
N VAL A 172 9.06 -2.91 15.88
CA VAL A 172 8.00 -2.05 16.44
C VAL A 172 6.63 -2.65 16.10
N ARG A 173 5.69 -2.57 17.03
CA ARG A 173 4.32 -3.06 16.81
C ARG A 173 3.42 -1.90 16.38
N VAL A 174 2.78 -2.06 15.24
CA VAL A 174 1.73 -1.18 14.75
C VAL A 174 0.39 -1.93 14.82
N THR A 175 -0.60 -1.34 15.49
CA THR A 175 -1.93 -1.93 15.62
C THR A 175 -2.88 -1.45 14.52
N GLU A 176 -4.01 -2.13 14.35
CA GLU A 176 -5.06 -1.68 13.43
C GLU A 176 -5.61 -0.31 13.84
N THR A 177 -5.70 -0.05 15.14
CA THR A 177 -6.13 1.26 15.68
C THR A 177 -5.15 2.35 15.29
N ASP A 178 -3.84 2.10 15.39
CA ASP A 178 -2.81 3.07 15.00
C ASP A 178 -2.94 3.43 13.51
N VAL A 179 -3.15 2.43 12.64
CA VAL A 179 -3.34 2.62 11.20
C VAL A 179 -4.57 3.46 10.89
N ARG A 180 -5.71 3.16 11.54
CA ARG A 180 -6.96 3.90 11.30
C ARG A 180 -6.93 5.31 11.84
N ALA A 181 -6.32 5.51 13.01
CA ALA A 181 -6.23 6.81 13.67
C ALA A 181 -5.12 7.71 13.11
N GLY A 182 -4.24 7.20 12.25
CA GLY A 182 -3.08 7.95 11.80
C GLY A 182 -2.03 8.16 12.89
N ALA A 183 -1.95 7.23 13.85
CA ALA A 183 -1.18 7.43 15.07
C ALA A 183 0.34 7.41 14.81
N THR A 184 1.08 8.12 15.66
CA THR A 184 2.54 8.08 15.67
C THR A 184 3.02 6.98 16.61
N VAL A 185 3.82 6.05 16.08
CA VAL A 185 4.41 4.93 16.81
C VAL A 185 5.93 5.12 16.85
N ARG A 186 6.54 5.01 18.04
CA ARG A 186 8.00 5.13 18.20
C ARG A 186 8.63 3.75 18.29
N ILE A 187 9.86 3.63 17.79
CA ILE A 187 10.67 2.43 17.99
C ILE A 187 11.15 2.44 19.45
N ASP A 188 10.85 1.39 20.19
CA ASP A 188 11.28 1.23 21.58
C ASP A 188 12.83 1.30 21.66
N GLY A 189 13.36 2.10 22.60
CA GLY A 189 14.80 2.27 22.81
C GLY A 189 15.49 3.24 21.84
N SER A 190 14.83 4.33 21.43
CA SER A 190 15.40 5.40 20.58
C SER A 190 15.60 6.74 21.28
#